data_AF-A0A9D6HF48-F1
#
_entry.id   AF-A0A9D6HF48-F1
#
_cell.length_a   1.000
_cell.length_b   1.000
_cell.length_c   1.000
_cell.angle_alpha   90.00
_cell.angle_beta   90.00
_cell.angle_gamma   90.00
#
_symmetry.space_group_name_H-M   'P 1'
#
loop_
_entity.id
_entity.type
_entity.pdbx_description
1 polymer ?
#
loop_
_entity_poly.entity_id
_entity_poly.type
_entity_poly.pdbx_seq_one_letter_code
_entity_poly.pdbx_strand_id
1 'polypeptide(L)'
;MKFLFALNLLLAALMYGLPAHAITDEGAPLQIVNSEIKDGVLEVTVDAGTKGDVPERVTLLTQRGQGYVHAELIDKQRSCELLCGDDQPQTCHVVAIYKAKIAGYVGQVYAALPYLAQISKQEVIDPLQHPSRLPKNLRGHVGKTVFTPMYPNDLALRLQGWDFDTDSVLFDYKYKGSEGPFEAARVPGCGIFGQDRFLNVDCGDNLSLMFEDDHLLLVSFADYGRAVAKILLGFEMNGKRQYLVRIGLKSEEVIGLLEPDESGGWILRLRPADYPKMC
;
A
#
# COMPACT_ATOMS: atom_id res chain seq x y z
N MET A 1 -11.87 -42.18 15.56
CA MET A 1 -11.50 -41.99 14.14
C MET A 1 -11.22 -40.50 13.98
N LYS A 2 -10.00 -39.94 13.92
CA LYS A 2 -8.76 -40.27 13.17
C LYS A 2 -9.01 -40.54 11.69
N PHE A 3 -8.77 -39.53 10.84
CA PHE A 3 -7.93 -39.48 9.62
C PHE A 3 -8.12 -38.08 8.96
N LEU A 4 -7.23 -37.08 9.12
CA LEU A 4 -5.95 -36.82 8.40
C LEU A 4 -6.10 -36.79 6.86
N PHE A 5 -5.97 -35.64 6.18
CA PHE A 5 -4.76 -34.95 5.64
C PHE A 5 -4.88 -34.97 4.10
N ALA A 6 -4.92 -33.83 3.40
CA ALA A 6 -3.76 -33.15 2.78
C ALA A 6 -4.09 -32.99 1.27
N LEU A 7 -4.17 -31.75 0.78
CA LEU A 7 -3.10 -31.07 0.05
C LEU A 7 -3.03 -31.48 -1.43
N ASN A 8 -3.44 -30.57 -2.30
CA ASN A 8 -2.75 -30.09 -3.51
C ASN A 8 -3.76 -29.26 -4.34
N LEU A 9 -3.61 -27.93 -4.37
CA LEU A 9 -2.80 -27.15 -5.33
C LEU A 9 -3.41 -27.07 -6.75
N LEU A 10 -3.45 -25.83 -7.22
CA LEU A 10 -3.48 -25.34 -8.61
C LEU A 10 -4.83 -25.13 -9.34
N LEU A 11 -5.06 -23.83 -9.61
CA LEU A 11 -5.75 -23.22 -10.77
C LEU A 11 -7.27 -23.47 -10.93
N ALA A 12 -8.11 -22.52 -11.32
CA ALA A 12 -7.99 -21.09 -11.61
C ALA A 12 -9.42 -20.56 -11.79
N ALA A 13 -9.56 -19.24 -11.68
CA ALA A 13 -10.53 -18.41 -12.38
C ALA A 13 -12.03 -18.67 -12.14
N LEU A 14 -12.64 -17.74 -11.38
CA LEU A 14 -13.80 -16.94 -11.83
C LEU A 14 -14.14 -15.93 -10.74
N MET A 15 -13.38 -14.82 -10.72
CA MET A 15 -13.65 -13.67 -9.87
C MET A 15 -13.84 -12.45 -10.78
N TYR A 16 -15.09 -12.16 -11.09
CA TYR A 16 -15.48 -10.90 -11.75
C TYR A 16 -15.86 -9.90 -10.67
N GLY A 17 -15.05 -8.84 -10.57
CA GLY A 17 -15.24 -7.70 -9.68
C GLY A 17 -13.89 -7.07 -9.33
N LEU A 18 -13.24 -6.51 -10.36
CA LEU A 18 -11.79 -6.30 -10.55
C LEU A 18 -11.03 -7.61 -10.85
N PRO A 19 -10.23 -7.68 -11.92
CA PRO A 19 -9.47 -8.88 -12.23
C PRO A 19 -8.53 -9.16 -11.06
N ALA A 20 -8.42 -10.43 -10.67
CA ALA A 20 -7.39 -10.94 -9.75
C ALA A 20 -5.94 -10.76 -10.28
N HIS A 21 -5.72 -9.78 -11.16
CA HIS A 21 -4.46 -9.34 -11.75
C HIS A 21 -3.87 -8.12 -11.02
N ALA A 22 -4.54 -7.59 -9.98
CA ALA A 22 -4.24 -6.27 -9.42
C ALA A 22 -3.20 -6.25 -8.28
N ILE A 23 -2.66 -7.40 -7.86
CA ILE A 23 -1.58 -7.46 -6.87
C ILE A 23 -0.56 -8.50 -7.32
N THR A 24 0.65 -8.05 -7.65
CA THR A 24 1.71 -8.87 -8.26
C THR A 24 3.07 -8.55 -7.63
N ASP A 25 3.90 -9.59 -7.48
CA ASP A 25 5.20 -9.53 -6.80
C ASP A 25 6.24 -8.69 -7.55
N GLU A 26 6.18 -8.66 -8.88
CA GLU A 26 7.25 -8.12 -9.72
C GLU A 26 7.37 -6.60 -9.55
N GLY A 27 8.51 -6.11 -9.06
CA GLY A 27 8.74 -4.67 -8.89
C GLY A 27 8.05 -4.06 -7.67
N ALA A 28 7.49 -4.87 -6.77
CA ALA A 28 7.02 -4.37 -5.47
C ALA A 28 8.18 -3.73 -4.67
N PRO A 29 7.93 -2.62 -3.94
CA PRO A 29 8.94 -1.95 -3.15
C PRO A 29 9.35 -2.81 -1.96
N LEU A 30 10.64 -2.93 -1.68
CA LEU A 30 11.17 -3.56 -0.47
C LEU A 30 10.89 -2.66 0.74
N GLN A 31 10.38 -3.24 1.85
CA GLN A 31 10.10 -2.49 3.08
C GLN A 31 11.41 -2.19 3.80
N ILE A 32 11.54 -0.93 4.22
CA ILE A 32 12.64 -0.51 5.09
C ILE A 32 12.33 -0.98 6.51
N VAL A 33 13.16 -1.85 7.05
CA VAL A 33 13.11 -2.30 8.45
C VAL A 33 13.81 -1.29 9.33
N ASN A 34 14.98 -0.81 8.89
CA ASN A 34 15.77 0.19 9.60
C ASN A 34 16.57 1.05 8.61
N SER A 35 16.87 2.28 9.00
CA SER A 35 17.79 3.14 8.26
C SER A 35 18.60 3.99 9.25
N GLU A 36 19.92 3.97 9.12
CA GLU A 36 20.84 4.75 9.94
C GLU A 36 21.84 5.52 9.06
N ILE A 37 22.20 6.73 9.48
CA ILE A 37 23.24 7.52 8.83
C ILE A 37 24.43 7.63 9.77
N LYS A 38 25.59 7.14 9.33
CA LYS A 38 26.84 7.22 10.07
C LYS A 38 27.98 7.61 9.14
N ASP A 39 28.72 8.67 9.51
CA ASP A 39 29.93 9.13 8.81
C ASP A 39 29.72 9.35 7.29
N GLY A 40 28.55 9.89 6.90
CA GLY A 40 28.21 10.13 5.49
C GLY A 40 27.82 8.86 4.70
N VAL A 41 27.58 7.75 5.39
CA VAL A 41 27.07 6.51 4.82
C VAL A 41 25.68 6.25 5.36
N LEU A 42 24.73 6.07 4.44
CA LEU A 42 23.40 5.56 4.76
C LEU A 42 23.46 4.04 4.72
N GLU A 43 23.18 3.40 5.86
CA GLU A 43 22.95 1.97 5.96
C GLU A 43 21.45 1.72 6.05
N VAL A 44 20.93 0.84 5.19
CA VAL A 44 19.51 0.50 5.14
C VAL A 44 19.32 -0.99 5.22
N THR A 45 18.55 -1.41 6.21
CA THR A 45 18.10 -2.78 6.35
C THR A 45 16.74 -2.90 5.70
N VAL A 46 16.61 -3.78 4.71
CA VAL A 46 15.34 -4.05 4.02
C VAL A 46 14.95 -5.50 4.19
N ASP A 47 13.66 -5.75 4.25
CA ASP A 47 13.14 -7.10 4.17
C ASP A 47 12.87 -7.45 2.69
N ALA A 48 13.63 -8.42 2.18
CA ALA A 48 13.57 -8.93 0.81
C ALA A 48 12.54 -10.06 0.63
N GLY A 49 11.82 -10.45 1.69
CA GLY A 49 10.79 -11.47 1.67
C GLY A 49 11.34 -12.90 1.68
N THR A 50 10.52 -13.86 1.25
CA THR A 50 10.79 -15.31 1.42
C THR A 50 11.61 -15.93 0.28
N LYS A 51 11.65 -15.28 -0.89
CA LYS A 51 12.44 -15.71 -2.05
C LYS A 51 13.86 -15.11 -1.90
N GLY A 52 14.89 -15.94 -1.99
CA GLY A 52 16.28 -15.56 -1.70
C GLY A 52 16.97 -14.68 -2.77
N ASP A 53 16.22 -14.21 -3.77
CA ASP A 53 16.74 -13.37 -4.86
C ASP A 53 16.80 -11.92 -4.41
N VAL A 54 17.86 -11.59 -3.69
CA VAL A 54 18.15 -10.24 -3.19
C VAL A 54 18.93 -9.47 -4.27
N PRO A 55 18.42 -8.32 -4.76
CA PRO A 55 19.14 -7.50 -5.73
C PRO A 55 20.50 -7.03 -5.19
N GLU A 56 21.56 -7.13 -5.99
CA GLU A 56 22.89 -6.59 -5.60
C GLU A 56 22.88 -5.07 -5.42
N ARG A 57 21.92 -4.39 -6.05
CA ARG A 57 21.73 -2.95 -5.97
C ARG A 57 20.25 -2.62 -5.85
N VAL A 58 19.98 -1.53 -5.15
CA VAL A 58 18.64 -0.95 -5.04
C VAL A 58 18.68 0.56 -5.20
N THR A 59 17.54 1.12 -5.59
CA THR A 59 17.28 2.55 -5.57
C THR A 59 16.43 2.86 -4.36
N LEU A 60 17.01 3.56 -3.38
CA LEU A 60 16.34 4.00 -2.17
C LEU A 60 15.58 5.29 -2.46
N LEU A 61 14.27 5.28 -2.21
CA LEU A 61 13.41 6.45 -2.32
C LEU A 61 13.39 7.20 -0.98
N THR A 62 13.69 8.49 -1.02
CA THR A 62 13.95 9.32 0.15
C THR A 62 13.09 10.57 0.17
N GLN A 63 12.84 11.13 1.36
CA GLN A 63 12.00 12.31 1.52
C GLN A 63 12.68 13.62 1.09
N ARG A 64 14.00 13.72 1.13
CA ARG A 64 14.72 14.99 0.88
C ARG A 64 15.97 14.79 0.03
N GLY A 65 16.54 15.89 -0.45
CA GLY A 65 17.76 15.86 -1.27
C GLY A 65 17.47 15.56 -2.74
N GLN A 66 18.16 14.56 -3.32
CA GLN A 66 17.99 14.15 -4.73
C GLN A 66 16.68 13.39 -4.99
N GLY A 67 15.89 13.12 -3.95
CA GLY A 67 14.70 12.28 -4.01
C GLY A 67 15.03 10.80 -3.87
N TYR A 68 16.14 10.34 -4.46
CA TYR A 68 16.57 8.95 -4.35
C TYR A 68 18.10 8.82 -4.24
N VAL A 69 18.57 7.67 -3.76
CA VAL A 69 19.99 7.31 -3.73
C VAL A 69 20.17 5.83 -4.10
N HIS A 70 21.26 5.50 -4.80
CA HIS A 70 21.59 4.11 -5.09
C HIS A 70 22.38 3.49 -3.96
N ALA A 71 22.03 2.27 -3.58
CA ALA A 71 22.69 1.53 -2.52
C ALA A 71 23.11 0.14 -3.01
N GLU A 72 24.25 -0.33 -2.51
CA GLU A 72 24.83 -1.63 -2.86
C GLU A 72 24.63 -2.61 -1.70
N LEU A 73 24.36 -3.87 -2.04
CA LEU A 73 24.20 -4.95 -1.08
C LEU A 73 25.53 -5.23 -0.38
N ILE A 74 25.50 -5.32 0.95
CA ILE A 74 26.69 -5.59 1.77
C ILE A 74 26.55 -6.93 2.49
N ASP A 75 25.35 -7.24 2.97
CA ASP A 75 25.09 -8.48 3.70
C ASP A 75 23.65 -8.94 3.51
N LYS A 76 23.42 -10.24 3.73
CA LYS A 76 22.09 -10.85 3.78
C LYS A 76 21.99 -11.82 4.95
N GLN A 77 20.87 -11.74 5.66
CA GLN A 77 20.60 -12.53 6.84
C GLN A 77 19.25 -13.21 6.70
N ARG A 78 19.08 -14.35 7.37
CA ARG A 78 17.78 -15.00 7.47
C ARG A 78 17.16 -14.62 8.80
N SER A 79 15.95 -14.07 8.75
CA SER A 79 15.12 -13.78 9.93
C SER A 79 13.86 -14.64 9.88
N CYS A 80 13.41 -15.14 11.02
CA CYS A 80 12.21 -15.99 11.10
C CYS A 80 11.29 -15.46 12.19
N GLU A 81 10.03 -15.19 11.83
CA GLU A 81 9.05 -14.54 12.69
C GLU A 81 7.72 -15.29 12.69
N LEU A 82 6.97 -15.17 13.78
CA LEU A 82 5.61 -15.69 13.91
C LEU A 82 4.62 -14.62 13.42
N LEU A 83 4.16 -14.73 12.17
CA LEU A 83 3.30 -13.71 11.56
C LEU A 83 1.80 -13.87 11.88
N CYS A 84 1.33 -15.09 12.20
CA CYS A 84 -0.11 -15.39 12.34
C CYS A 84 -0.48 -16.03 13.71
N GLY A 85 0.19 -15.63 14.79
CA GLY A 85 -0.04 -16.15 16.15
C GLY A 85 0.86 -17.34 16.51
N ASP A 86 0.87 -17.70 17.79
CA ASP A 86 1.85 -18.61 18.39
C ASP A 86 1.75 -20.07 17.91
N ASP A 87 0.58 -20.46 17.38
CA ASP A 87 0.30 -21.83 16.92
C ASP A 87 0.67 -22.07 15.43
N GLN A 88 1.14 -21.05 14.72
CA GLN A 88 1.50 -21.13 13.29
C GLN A 88 3.01 -21.36 13.09
N PRO A 89 3.43 -22.05 12.01
CA PRO A 89 4.84 -22.21 11.70
C PRO A 89 5.51 -20.85 11.45
N GLN A 90 6.74 -20.69 11.94
CA GLN A 90 7.54 -19.49 11.70
C GLN A 90 7.72 -19.25 10.20
N THR A 91 7.49 -18.02 9.78
CA THR A 91 7.75 -17.56 8.42
C THR A 91 9.14 -16.96 8.38
N CYS A 92 10.03 -17.57 7.60
CA CYS A 92 11.38 -17.06 7.41
C CYS A 92 11.47 -16.18 6.17
N HIS A 93 12.11 -15.03 6.32
CA HIS A 93 12.41 -14.07 5.27
C HIS A 93 13.91 -13.74 5.25
N VAL A 94 14.35 -13.13 4.15
CA VAL A 94 15.72 -12.66 3.96
C VAL A 94 15.74 -11.17 4.22
N VAL A 95 16.57 -10.76 5.17
CA VAL A 95 16.87 -9.36 5.44
C VAL A 95 18.16 -9.00 4.72
N ALA A 96 18.15 -7.91 3.97
CA ALA A 96 19.29 -7.44 3.19
C ALA A 96 19.78 -6.09 3.72
N ILE A 97 21.08 -5.94 3.86
CA ILE A 97 21.72 -4.72 4.36
C ILE A 97 22.40 -4.03 3.18
N TYR A 98 21.98 -2.80 2.91
CA TYR A 98 22.47 -1.98 1.81
C TYR A 98 23.23 -0.76 2.34
N LYS A 99 24.24 -0.31 1.59
CA LYS A 99 24.97 0.95 1.87
C LYS A 99 24.95 1.89 0.68
N ALA A 100 24.73 3.16 0.96
CA ALA A 100 24.88 4.27 0.02
C ALA A 100 25.79 5.33 0.60
N LYS A 101 26.75 5.82 -0.20
CA LYS A 101 27.47 7.04 0.13
C LYS A 101 26.56 8.24 -0.16
N ILE A 102 26.37 9.09 0.83
CA ILE A 102 25.50 10.26 0.70
C ILE A 102 26.33 11.54 0.90
N ALA A 103 26.06 12.55 0.08
CA ALA A 103 26.74 13.84 0.16
C ALA A 103 26.11 14.82 1.18
N GLY A 104 25.02 14.41 1.84
CA GLY A 104 24.26 15.26 2.76
C GLY A 104 23.07 14.54 3.36
N TYR A 105 22.17 15.29 4.00
CA TYR A 105 20.97 14.74 4.61
C TYR A 105 19.94 14.29 3.56
N VAL A 106 19.53 13.02 3.63
CA VAL A 106 18.56 12.39 2.71
C VAL A 106 17.14 12.31 3.28
N GLY A 107 16.94 12.60 4.57
CA GLY A 107 15.64 12.47 5.22
C GLY A 107 15.23 11.02 5.47
N GLN A 108 13.93 10.79 5.64
CA GLN A 108 13.36 9.45 5.78
C GLN A 108 13.52 8.66 4.48
N VAL A 109 13.93 7.40 4.58
CA VAL A 109 13.88 6.43 3.47
C VAL A 109 12.51 5.77 3.49
N TYR A 110 11.76 5.86 2.40
CA TYR A 110 10.40 5.32 2.31
C TYR A 110 10.36 3.89 1.80
N ALA A 111 11.18 3.57 0.80
CA ALA A 111 11.25 2.24 0.21
C ALA A 111 12.57 2.02 -0.52
N ALA A 112 12.84 0.76 -0.84
CA ALA A 112 13.89 0.39 -1.79
C ALA A 112 13.26 -0.30 -3.01
N LEU A 113 13.59 0.18 -4.21
CA LEU A 113 13.19 -0.44 -5.48
C LEU A 113 14.36 -1.24 -6.06
N PRO A 114 14.12 -2.38 -6.73
CA PRO A 114 15.16 -3.05 -7.50
C PRO A 114 15.82 -2.09 -8.51
N TYR A 115 17.16 -2.09 -8.59
CA TYR A 115 17.96 -1.09 -9.32
C TYR A 115 17.66 -0.93 -10.82
N LEU A 116 16.88 -1.82 -11.43
CA LEU A 116 16.45 -1.71 -12.83
C LEU A 116 15.48 -0.53 -13.09
N ALA A 117 15.02 0.14 -12.04
CA ALA A 117 14.17 1.33 -12.14
C ALA A 117 14.96 2.58 -12.58
N GLN A 118 14.69 3.09 -13.79
CA GLN A 118 15.13 4.43 -14.18
C GLN A 118 14.14 5.47 -13.65
N ILE A 119 14.53 6.17 -12.60
CA ILE A 119 13.72 7.25 -12.02
C ILE A 119 14.14 8.57 -12.68
N SER A 120 13.21 9.23 -13.35
CA SER A 120 13.47 10.48 -14.09
C SER A 120 12.97 11.73 -13.37
N LYS A 121 11.95 11.61 -12.52
CA LYS A 121 11.38 12.70 -11.73
C LYS A 121 10.82 12.17 -10.42
N GLN A 122 10.97 12.91 -9.33
CA GLN A 122 10.33 12.63 -8.05
C GLN A 122 9.72 13.89 -7.47
N GLU A 123 8.58 13.72 -6.82
CA GLU A 123 7.83 14.75 -6.14
C GLU A 123 7.38 14.21 -4.79
N VAL A 124 7.80 14.88 -3.73
CA VAL A 124 7.32 14.61 -2.37
C VAL A 124 5.95 15.25 -2.28
N ILE A 125 4.95 14.46 -1.91
CA ILE A 125 3.59 14.95 -1.85
C ILE A 125 3.23 15.12 -0.38
N ASP A 126 3.24 16.38 0.10
CA ASP A 126 2.84 16.72 1.46
C ASP A 126 1.31 16.85 1.53
N PRO A 127 0.61 15.97 2.28
CA PRO A 127 -0.85 16.00 2.40
C PRO A 127 -1.36 17.29 3.06
N LEU A 128 -0.52 18.03 3.80
CA LEU A 128 -0.90 19.27 4.48
C LEU A 128 -0.60 20.53 3.66
N GLN A 129 0.28 20.48 2.66
CA GLN A 129 0.64 21.66 1.84
C GLN A 129 -0.30 21.89 0.66
N HIS A 130 -1.12 20.90 0.31
CA HIS A 130 -2.15 21.03 -0.71
C HIS A 130 -3.52 20.71 -0.10
N PRO A 131 -4.14 21.64 0.66
CA PRO A 131 -5.59 21.67 0.76
C PRO A 131 -6.12 22.05 -0.63
N SER A 132 -6.03 21.10 -1.55
CA SER A 132 -6.65 21.19 -2.86
C SER A 132 -8.10 21.53 -2.56
N ARG A 133 -8.57 22.67 -3.09
CA ARG A 133 -9.98 23.05 -3.03
C ARG A 133 -10.76 21.79 -3.39
N LEU A 134 -11.51 21.26 -2.42
CA LEU A 134 -12.40 20.12 -2.65
C LEU A 134 -13.10 20.37 -3.99
N PRO A 135 -13.03 19.43 -4.96
CA PRO A 135 -13.73 19.58 -6.22
C PRO A 135 -15.13 20.11 -5.92
N LYS A 136 -15.48 21.27 -6.47
CA LYS A 136 -16.78 21.94 -6.18
C LYS A 136 -17.98 21.03 -6.46
N ASN A 137 -17.74 19.93 -7.16
CA ASN A 137 -18.68 18.92 -7.63
C ASN A 137 -18.79 17.71 -6.69
N LEU A 138 -18.02 17.62 -5.59
CA LEU A 138 -18.15 16.54 -4.59
C LEU A 138 -19.45 16.64 -3.77
N ARG A 139 -20.16 17.77 -3.82
CA ARG A 139 -21.51 17.87 -3.26
C ARG A 139 -22.45 16.96 -4.05
N GLY A 140 -22.70 15.76 -3.53
CA GLY A 140 -23.69 14.82 -4.05
C GLY A 140 -23.17 13.77 -5.03
N HIS A 141 -21.86 13.45 -5.03
CA HIS A 141 -21.35 12.31 -5.78
C HIS A 141 -21.55 11.00 -5.01
N VAL A 142 -22.43 10.16 -5.56
CA VAL A 142 -22.56 8.74 -5.24
C VAL A 142 -21.53 8.01 -6.10
N GLY A 143 -20.44 7.56 -5.50
CA GLY A 143 -19.43 6.76 -6.19
C GLY A 143 -20.02 5.47 -6.75
N LYS A 144 -19.40 4.92 -7.80
CA LYS A 144 -19.72 3.57 -8.27
C LYS A 144 -19.37 2.55 -7.18
N THR A 145 -20.11 1.44 -7.11
CA THR A 145 -19.77 0.32 -6.21
C THR A 145 -18.40 -0.22 -6.56
N VAL A 146 -17.51 -0.32 -5.58
CA VAL A 146 -16.19 -0.92 -5.74
C VAL A 146 -16.03 -2.06 -4.74
N PHE A 147 -15.64 -3.23 -5.25
CA PHE A 147 -15.28 -4.35 -4.40
C PHE A 147 -13.88 -4.13 -3.88
N THR A 148 -13.69 -4.15 -2.56
CA THR A 148 -12.37 -4.02 -1.97
C THR A 148 -11.80 -5.42 -1.76
N PRO A 149 -10.78 -5.83 -2.53
CA PRO A 149 -10.23 -7.19 -2.42
C PRO A 149 -9.40 -7.39 -1.14
N MET A 150 -9.23 -6.35 -0.32
CA MET A 150 -8.34 -6.30 0.84
C MET A 150 -9.04 -6.60 2.17
N TYR A 151 -10.31 -7.05 2.18
CA TYR A 151 -10.97 -7.50 3.42
C TYR A 151 -10.88 -9.01 3.61
N PRO A 152 -10.63 -9.53 4.83
CA PRO A 152 -10.66 -10.97 5.10
C PRO A 152 -12.03 -11.64 4.85
N ASN A 153 -13.02 -10.93 4.28
CA ASN A 153 -14.31 -11.46 3.83
C ASN A 153 -14.83 -10.76 2.54
N ASP A 154 -13.94 -10.23 1.70
CA ASP A 154 -14.28 -9.57 0.42
C ASP A 154 -15.42 -8.52 0.58
N LEU A 155 -15.13 -7.43 1.29
CA LEU A 155 -16.10 -6.36 1.55
C LEU A 155 -16.30 -5.51 0.29
N ALA A 156 -17.54 -5.45 -0.20
CA ALA A 156 -17.96 -4.48 -1.20
C ALA A 156 -18.28 -3.16 -0.52
N LEU A 157 -17.70 -2.04 -0.99
CA LEU A 157 -17.95 -0.71 -0.46
C LEU A 157 -18.45 0.21 -1.58
N ARG A 158 -19.38 1.07 -1.23
CA ARG A 158 -19.86 2.13 -2.12
C ARG A 158 -19.98 3.41 -1.33
N LEU A 159 -19.17 4.40 -1.69
CA LEU A 159 -19.33 5.75 -1.17
C LEU A 159 -20.66 6.33 -1.67
N GLN A 160 -21.61 6.55 -0.76
CA GLN A 160 -22.91 7.14 -1.08
C GLN A 160 -22.84 8.65 -1.11
N GLY A 161 -22.03 9.24 -0.23
CA GLY A 161 -21.83 10.68 -0.23
C GLY A 161 -21.16 11.18 1.03
N TRP A 162 -21.08 12.50 1.10
CA TRP A 162 -20.47 13.23 2.19
C TRP A 162 -21.46 14.20 2.81
N ASP A 163 -21.49 14.22 4.13
CA ASP A 163 -22.22 15.20 4.93
C ASP A 163 -21.22 16.21 5.50
N PHE A 164 -21.17 17.41 4.89
CA PHE A 164 -20.28 18.50 5.28
C PHE A 164 -20.67 19.17 6.60
N ASP A 165 -21.93 19.01 7.03
CA ASP A 165 -22.40 19.63 8.27
C ASP A 165 -21.97 18.79 9.49
N THR A 166 -21.75 17.49 9.28
CA THR A 166 -21.35 16.55 10.34
C THR A 166 -19.98 15.93 10.13
N ASP A 167 -19.25 16.37 9.10
CA ASP A 167 -17.97 15.80 8.65
C ASP A 167 -18.02 14.26 8.64
N SER A 168 -19.08 13.73 8.00
CA SER A 168 -19.31 12.28 7.98
C SER A 168 -19.42 11.73 6.56
N VAL A 169 -18.88 10.53 6.41
CA VAL A 169 -18.96 9.75 5.18
C VAL A 169 -20.13 8.80 5.31
N LEU A 170 -20.99 8.77 4.30
CA LEU A 170 -21.98 7.71 4.14
C LEU A 170 -21.45 6.69 3.12
N PHE A 171 -21.38 5.43 3.53
CA PHE A 171 -21.10 4.33 2.62
C PHE A 171 -22.11 3.21 2.78
N ASP A 172 -22.34 2.53 1.67
CA ASP A 172 -23.00 1.25 1.62
C ASP A 172 -21.92 0.16 1.65
N TYR A 173 -22.10 -0.84 2.49
CA TYR A 173 -21.22 -2.01 2.52
C TYR A 173 -21.97 -3.32 2.38
N LYS A 174 -21.28 -4.33 1.86
CA LYS A 174 -21.82 -5.69 1.76
C LYS A 174 -20.69 -6.72 1.76
N TYR A 175 -20.77 -7.73 2.61
CA TYR A 175 -19.83 -8.85 2.56
C TYR A 175 -20.10 -9.73 1.34
N LYS A 176 -19.07 -10.15 0.62
CA LYS A 176 -19.25 -11.10 -0.48
C LYS A 176 -19.82 -12.42 0.03
N GLY A 177 -20.74 -12.99 -0.73
CA GLY A 177 -21.46 -14.21 -0.33
C GLY A 177 -22.61 -13.97 0.66
N SER A 178 -22.79 -12.76 1.19
CA SER A 178 -24.01 -12.43 1.93
C SER A 178 -25.21 -12.30 0.98
N GLU A 179 -26.32 -12.94 1.34
CA GLU A 179 -27.63 -12.66 0.76
C GLU A 179 -28.20 -11.39 1.42
N GLY A 180 -28.73 -10.46 0.62
CA GLY A 180 -29.31 -9.20 1.15
C GLY A 180 -28.85 -7.93 0.43
N PRO A 181 -29.48 -6.78 0.74
CA PRO A 181 -29.07 -5.47 0.23
C PRO A 181 -27.74 -5.01 0.83
N PHE A 182 -27.17 -3.93 0.30
CA PHE A 182 -26.10 -3.22 0.99
C PHE A 182 -26.65 -2.59 2.28
N GLU A 183 -25.82 -2.56 3.32
CA GLU A 183 -26.11 -1.89 4.57
C GLU A 183 -25.46 -0.50 4.56
N ALA A 184 -26.19 0.51 5.03
CA ALA A 184 -25.67 1.87 5.11
C ALA A 184 -24.96 2.08 6.45
N ALA A 185 -23.74 2.61 6.41
CA ALA A 185 -23.00 3.05 7.58
C ALA A 185 -22.54 4.50 7.41
N ARG A 186 -22.59 5.22 8.52
CA ARG A 186 -22.10 6.60 8.63
C ARG A 186 -20.89 6.60 9.54
N VAL A 187 -19.77 7.11 9.04
CA VAL A 187 -18.55 7.28 9.84
C VAL A 187 -18.31 8.78 10.05
N PRO A 188 -18.33 9.27 11.30
CA PRO A 188 -18.12 10.67 11.62
C PRO A 188 -16.63 11.02 11.71
N GLY A 189 -16.34 12.33 11.75
CA GLY A 189 -15.00 12.85 12.02
C GLY A 189 -14.03 12.65 10.85
N CYS A 190 -14.55 12.67 9.64
CA CYS A 190 -13.78 12.48 8.43
C CYS A 190 -13.27 13.83 7.89
N GLY A 191 -12.04 13.84 7.40
CA GLY A 191 -11.49 14.90 6.55
C GLY A 191 -11.32 14.42 5.11
N ILE A 192 -11.49 15.33 4.16
CA ILE A 192 -11.17 15.09 2.74
C ILE A 192 -10.02 16.00 2.33
N PHE A 193 -9.03 15.44 1.65
CA PHE A 193 -7.94 16.20 1.06
C PHE A 193 -7.58 15.66 -0.33
N GLY A 194 -7.36 16.57 -1.27
CA GLY A 194 -6.86 16.22 -2.59
C GLY A 194 -5.33 16.15 -2.57
N GLN A 195 -4.77 15.07 -3.07
CA GLN A 195 -3.34 14.78 -3.12
C GLN A 195 -2.94 14.39 -4.55
N ASP A 196 -2.23 15.27 -5.27
CA ASP A 196 -2.00 15.15 -6.71
C ASP A 196 -3.36 15.01 -7.45
N ARG A 197 -3.57 13.92 -8.20
CA ARG A 197 -4.85 13.60 -8.86
C ARG A 197 -5.81 12.76 -8.00
N PHE A 198 -5.42 12.44 -6.77
CA PHE A 198 -6.18 11.54 -5.91
C PHE A 198 -6.97 12.31 -4.87
N LEU A 199 -8.09 11.74 -4.45
CA LEU A 199 -8.88 12.21 -3.34
C LEU A 199 -8.71 11.23 -2.18
N ASN A 200 -8.28 11.73 -1.02
CA ASN A 200 -8.20 10.91 0.18
C ASN A 200 -9.30 11.32 1.15
N VAL A 201 -9.87 10.31 1.79
CA VAL A 201 -10.81 10.45 2.89
C VAL A 201 -10.18 9.80 4.10
N ASP A 202 -10.03 10.55 5.18
CA ASP A 202 -9.40 10.09 6.43
C ASP A 202 -10.35 10.37 7.59
N CYS A 203 -10.84 9.31 8.22
CA CYS A 203 -11.75 9.34 9.36
C CYS A 203 -11.03 9.04 10.68
N GLY A 204 -9.77 9.50 10.78
CA GLY A 204 -8.89 9.23 11.89
C GLY A 204 -8.53 7.75 11.93
N ASP A 205 -8.56 7.16 13.12
CA ASP A 205 -8.16 5.75 13.29
C ASP A 205 -9.15 4.75 12.69
N ASN A 206 -10.35 5.19 12.25
CA ASN A 206 -11.45 4.30 11.85
C ASN A 206 -11.40 3.82 10.40
N LEU A 207 -11.13 4.74 9.47
CA LEU A 207 -11.28 4.48 8.04
C LEU A 207 -10.41 5.44 7.24
N SER A 208 -9.69 4.92 6.26
CA SER A 208 -8.96 5.72 5.28
C SER A 208 -9.22 5.16 3.88
N LEU A 209 -9.58 6.04 2.94
CA LEU A 209 -9.94 5.70 1.57
C LEU A 209 -9.14 6.59 0.62
N MET A 210 -8.75 6.03 -0.52
CA MET A 210 -8.13 6.78 -1.61
C MET A 210 -8.84 6.51 -2.92
N PHE A 211 -9.16 7.58 -3.63
CA PHE A 211 -9.89 7.56 -4.90
C PHE A 211 -9.07 8.25 -5.99
N GLU A 212 -9.32 7.84 -7.23
CA GLU A 212 -9.04 8.65 -8.41
C GLU A 212 -10.36 8.90 -9.15
N ASP A 213 -10.69 10.17 -9.37
CA ASP A 213 -12.01 10.59 -9.82
C ASP A 213 -13.10 9.96 -8.92
N ASP A 214 -13.94 9.08 -9.49
CA ASP A 214 -15.03 8.38 -8.78
C ASP A 214 -14.71 6.90 -8.48
N HIS A 215 -13.46 6.47 -8.67
CA HIS A 215 -13.05 5.09 -8.48
C HIS A 215 -12.28 4.94 -7.19
N LEU A 216 -12.81 4.13 -6.26
CA LEU A 216 -12.09 3.73 -5.06
C LEU A 216 -10.90 2.86 -5.45
N LEU A 217 -9.70 3.28 -5.06
CA LEU A 217 -8.46 2.55 -5.32
C LEU A 217 -8.00 1.77 -4.10
N LEU A 218 -7.99 2.41 -2.93
CA LEU A 218 -7.48 1.84 -1.68
C LEU A 218 -8.45 2.06 -0.53
N VAL A 219 -8.51 1.08 0.37
CA VAL A 219 -9.23 1.17 1.65
C VAL A 219 -8.37 0.59 2.77
N SER A 220 -8.46 1.19 3.95
CA SER A 220 -7.88 0.70 5.19
C SER A 220 -8.80 1.03 6.37
N PHE A 221 -8.95 0.11 7.32
CA PHE A 221 -9.89 0.18 8.44
C PHE A 221 -9.16 0.14 9.80
N ALA A 222 -9.83 0.58 10.88
CA ALA A 222 -9.34 0.45 12.27
C ALA A 222 -8.96 -0.98 12.65
N ASP A 223 -9.74 -1.95 12.18
CA ASP A 223 -9.52 -3.37 12.45
C ASP A 223 -8.17 -3.88 11.90
N TYR A 224 -7.46 -3.00 11.18
CA TYR A 224 -6.11 -3.21 10.68
C TYR A 224 -5.00 -2.55 11.48
N GLY A 225 -5.20 -2.37 12.79
CA GLY A 225 -4.23 -1.74 13.67
C GLY A 225 -4.13 -0.22 13.48
N ARG A 226 -4.16 0.27 12.23
CA ARG A 226 -4.29 1.68 11.89
C ARG A 226 -4.90 1.90 10.51
N ALA A 227 -5.96 2.70 10.44
CA ALA A 227 -6.57 3.08 9.17
C ALA A 227 -5.69 4.08 8.40
N VAL A 228 -5.01 3.64 7.36
CA VAL A 228 -4.16 4.51 6.52
C VAL A 228 -4.28 4.12 5.06
N ALA A 229 -4.57 5.08 4.19
CA ALA A 229 -4.46 4.98 2.73
C ALA A 229 -4.01 6.35 2.22
N LYS A 230 -2.71 6.51 1.92
CA LYS A 230 -2.16 7.80 1.51
C LYS A 230 -1.00 7.66 0.55
N ILE A 231 -0.78 8.68 -0.27
CA ILE A 231 0.40 8.76 -1.12
C ILE A 231 1.55 9.37 -0.31
N LEU A 232 2.75 8.83 -0.49
CA LEU A 232 3.97 9.37 0.12
C LEU A 232 4.77 10.21 -0.87
N LEU A 233 4.85 9.73 -2.11
CA LEU A 233 5.61 10.36 -3.19
C LEU A 233 5.07 9.91 -4.54
N GLY A 234 5.16 10.81 -5.52
CA GLY A 234 4.95 10.52 -6.93
C GLY A 234 6.27 10.56 -7.67
N PHE A 235 6.51 9.62 -8.57
CA PHE A 235 7.75 9.57 -9.34
C PHE A 235 7.52 8.97 -10.72
N GLU A 236 8.39 9.29 -11.66
CA GLU A 236 8.37 8.71 -12.99
C GLU A 236 9.43 7.62 -13.05
N MET A 237 8.99 6.40 -13.33
CA MET A 237 9.82 5.21 -13.46
C MET A 237 9.56 4.56 -14.81
N ASN A 238 10.61 4.36 -15.59
CA ASN A 238 10.52 3.77 -16.94
C ASN A 238 9.49 4.49 -17.84
N GLY A 239 9.41 5.83 -17.72
CA GLY A 239 8.49 6.68 -18.49
C GLY A 239 7.02 6.64 -18.04
N LYS A 240 6.70 5.94 -16.94
CA LYS A 240 5.36 5.90 -16.35
C LYS A 240 5.35 6.60 -15.00
N ARG A 241 4.32 7.40 -14.74
CA ARG A 241 4.09 7.99 -13.41
C ARG A 241 3.57 6.91 -12.46
N GLN A 242 4.20 6.81 -11.30
CA GLN A 242 3.90 5.84 -10.24
C GLN A 242 3.89 6.54 -8.89
N TYR A 243 3.29 5.88 -7.90
CA TYR A 243 3.15 6.43 -6.56
C TYR A 243 3.54 5.41 -5.53
N LEU A 244 4.38 5.79 -4.55
CA LEU A 244 4.45 5.01 -3.32
C LEU A 244 3.27 5.39 -2.46
N VAL A 245 2.56 4.37 -2.01
CA VAL A 245 1.41 4.50 -1.14
C VAL A 245 1.71 3.82 0.19
N ARG A 246 1.18 4.39 1.26
CA ARG A 246 1.14 3.76 2.57
C ARG A 246 -0.27 3.24 2.83
N ILE A 247 -0.36 1.99 3.23
CA ILE A 247 -1.62 1.28 3.45
C ILE A 247 -1.57 0.58 4.81
N GLY A 248 -2.60 0.75 5.64
CA GLY A 248 -2.77 -0.02 6.87
C GLY A 248 -3.37 -1.41 6.59
N LEU A 249 -2.67 -2.45 7.01
CA LEU A 249 -3.07 -3.87 6.97
C LEU A 249 -3.14 -4.44 8.40
N LYS A 250 -3.70 -5.64 8.59
CA LYS A 250 -4.18 -6.14 9.88
C LYS A 250 -3.29 -5.86 11.10
N SER A 251 -1.99 -6.08 10.95
CA SER A 251 -1.00 -5.93 12.02
C SER A 251 -0.10 -4.70 11.91
N GLU A 252 -0.05 -4.01 10.76
CA GLU A 252 0.90 -2.92 10.52
C GLU A 252 0.59 -2.07 9.27
N GLU A 253 1.28 -0.93 9.16
CA GLU A 253 1.33 -0.15 7.93
C GLU A 253 2.39 -0.73 6.98
N VAL A 254 2.01 -0.95 5.72
CA VAL A 254 2.94 -1.37 4.65
C VAL A 254 3.09 -0.29 3.59
N ILE A 255 4.17 -0.41 2.82
CA ILE A 255 4.42 0.43 1.65
C ILE A 255 4.12 -0.38 0.39
N GLY A 256 3.26 0.17 -0.46
CA GLY A 256 2.94 -0.38 -1.77
C GLY A 256 3.37 0.55 -2.90
N LEU A 257 3.38 0.00 -4.11
CA LEU A 257 3.58 0.75 -5.34
C LEU A 257 2.29 0.74 -6.15
N LEU A 258 1.74 1.92 -6.39
CA LEU A 258 0.59 2.12 -7.26
C LEU A 258 1.06 2.55 -8.64
N GLU A 259 0.73 1.77 -9.67
CA GLU A 259 1.16 2.00 -11.04
C GLU A 259 -0.01 1.88 -12.03
N PRO A 260 0.05 2.59 -13.17
CA PRO A 260 -0.98 2.50 -14.18
C PRO A 260 -0.90 1.14 -14.90
N ASP A 261 -2.06 0.51 -15.06
CA ASP A 261 -2.20 -0.67 -15.90
C ASP A 261 -2.29 -0.30 -17.39
N GLU A 262 -2.28 -1.31 -18.26
CA GLU A 262 -2.34 -1.11 -19.72
C GLU A 262 -3.71 -0.63 -20.22
N SER A 263 -4.76 -0.76 -19.41
CA SER A 263 -6.13 -0.38 -19.72
C SER A 263 -6.52 1.02 -19.21
N GLY A 264 -5.59 1.73 -18.56
CA GLY A 264 -5.82 3.03 -17.94
C GLY A 264 -6.38 2.99 -16.52
N GLY A 265 -6.40 1.82 -15.89
CA GLY A 265 -6.66 1.61 -14.47
C GLY A 265 -5.38 1.63 -13.63
N TRP A 266 -5.47 1.17 -12.39
CA TRP A 266 -4.36 1.11 -11.43
C TRP A 266 -4.17 -0.30 -10.89
N ILE A 267 -2.89 -0.67 -10.72
CA ILE A 267 -2.46 -1.89 -10.04
C ILE A 267 -1.69 -1.49 -8.78
N LEU A 268 -2.00 -2.16 -7.67
CA LEU A 268 -1.27 -2.00 -6.42
C LEU A 268 -0.33 -3.19 -6.23
N ARG A 269 0.97 -2.94 -6.23
CA ARG A 269 1.98 -3.96 -5.93
C ARG A 269 2.37 -3.90 -4.46
N LEU A 270 2.17 -5.03 -3.78
CA LEU A 270 2.61 -5.30 -2.42
C LEU A 270 3.59 -6.45 -2.44
N ARG A 271 4.48 -6.53 -1.45
CA ARG A 271 5.43 -7.64 -1.40
C ARG A 271 4.70 -8.92 -0.99
N PRO A 272 5.12 -10.09 -1.50
CA PRO A 272 4.61 -11.39 -1.06
C PRO A 272 4.60 -11.59 0.47
N ALA A 273 5.61 -11.06 1.17
CA ALA A 273 5.71 -11.16 2.63
C ALA A 273 4.70 -10.28 3.38
N ASP A 274 4.08 -9.30 2.71
CA ASP A 274 3.03 -8.46 3.30
C ASP A 274 1.63 -9.10 3.17
N TYR A 275 1.45 -10.12 2.32
CA TYR A 275 0.15 -10.77 2.17
C TYR A 275 -0.31 -11.55 3.42
N PRO A 276 0.56 -12.29 4.14
CA PRO A 276 0.17 -12.89 5.42
C PRO A 276 -0.32 -11.86 6.45
N LYS A 277 0.12 -10.61 6.36
CA LYS A 277 -0.34 -9.50 7.22
C LYS A 277 -1.78 -9.06 6.89
N MET A 278 -2.38 -9.62 5.83
CA MET A 278 -3.80 -9.47 5.50
C MET A 278 -4.68 -10.54 6.19
N CYS A 279 -4.10 -11.59 6.77
CA CYS A 279 -4.81 -12.75 7.32
C CYS A 279 -5.39 -12.50 8.72
#